data_AF-H2C3C2-F1
#
_entry.id   AF-H2C3C2-F1
#
_cell.length_a   1.000
_cell.length_b   1.000
_cell.length_c   1.000
_cell.angle_alpha   90.00
_cell.angle_beta   90.00
_cell.angle_gamma   90.00
#
_symmetry.space_group_name_H-M   'P 1'
#
loop_
_entity.id
_entity.type
_entity.pdbx_description
1 polymer ?
#
loop_
_entity_poly.entity_id
_entity_poly.type
_entity_poly.pdbx_seq_one_letter_code
_entity_poly.pdbx_strand_id
1 'polypeptide(L)'
;MSGVLPELEESLSRAEVLVIDEVGPMEMAIPELKAVIDRVLRDERPSLLTVHRSLKVEGRVFEVTTENRNRLLWEILNELRKALGTARGSAVL
;
A
#
# COMPACT_ATOMS: atom_id res chain seq x y z
N MET A 1 9.72 -22.33 12.31
CA MET A 1 9.38 -21.13 11.54
C MET A 1 8.05 -20.62 12.07
N SER A 2 8.07 -19.36 12.51
CA SER A 2 7.10 -18.67 13.36
C SER A 2 5.69 -18.58 12.77
N GLY A 3 4.66 -18.65 13.61
CA GLY A 3 3.23 -18.60 13.25
C GLY A 3 2.71 -17.33 12.56
N VAL A 4 3.59 -16.39 12.24
CA VAL A 4 3.26 -15.11 11.58
C VAL A 4 2.82 -15.30 10.12
N LEU A 5 3.39 -16.30 9.41
CA LEU A 5 3.08 -16.52 8.00
C LEU A 5 1.64 -17.02 7.78
N PRO A 6 1.11 -18.02 8.51
CA PRO A 6 -0.28 -18.45 8.37
C PRO A 6 -1.32 -17.34 8.64
N GLU A 7 -1.10 -16.51 9.66
CA GLU A 7 -2.00 -15.40 10.02
C GLU A 7 -2.00 -14.30 8.94
N LEU A 8 -0.83 -14.05 8.34
CA LEU A 8 -0.69 -13.17 7.20
C LEU A 8 -1.40 -13.73 5.97
N GLU A 9 -1.29 -15.03 5.67
CA GLU A 9 -1.98 -15.66 4.54
C GLU A 9 -3.50 -15.57 4.65
N GLU A 10 -4.07 -15.85 5.83
CA GLU A 10 -5.51 -15.71 6.04
C GLU A 10 -5.96 -14.26 5.84
N SER A 11 -5.22 -13.30 6.42
CA SER A 11 -5.51 -11.87 6.26
C SER A 11 -5.40 -11.42 4.80
N LEU A 12 -4.35 -11.87 4.10
CA LEU A 12 -4.14 -11.62 2.68
C LEU A 12 -5.25 -12.25 1.83
N SER A 13 -5.91 -13.33 2.23
CA SER A 13 -7.00 -13.92 1.45
C SER A 13 -8.30 -13.11 1.49
N ARG A 14 -8.50 -12.30 2.54
CA ARG A 14 -9.75 -11.54 2.78
C ARG A 14 -9.62 -10.04 2.53
N ALA A 15 -8.40 -9.53 2.43
CA ALA A 15 -8.15 -8.11 2.24
C ALA A 15 -8.61 -7.60 0.88
N GLU A 16 -9.33 -6.47 0.86
CA GLU A 16 -9.73 -5.76 -0.36
C GLU A 16 -8.68 -4.73 -0.81
N VAL A 17 -7.86 -4.26 0.13
CA VAL A 17 -6.74 -3.34 -0.09
C VAL A 17 -5.51 -3.87 0.64
N LEU A 18 -4.35 -3.72 0.02
CA LEU A 18 -3.06 -4.06 0.60
C LEU A 18 -2.34 -2.78 1.02
N VAL A 19 -1.85 -2.70 2.26
CA VAL A 19 -1.13 -1.52 2.74
C VAL A 19 0.19 -1.94 3.33
N ILE A 20 1.28 -1.28 2.91
CA ILE A 20 2.61 -1.46 3.48
C ILE A 20 3.13 -0.09 3.92
N ASP A 21 3.39 0.04 5.22
CA ASP A 21 4.10 1.19 5.75
C ASP A 21 5.60 0.89 5.73
N GLU A 22 6.34 1.77 5.06
CA GLU A 22 7.78 1.76 4.83
C GLU A 22 8.29 0.58 3.98
N VAL A 23 8.50 0.84 2.69
CA VAL A 23 9.30 -0.01 1.81
C VAL A 23 10.59 0.73 1.49
N GLY A 24 11.68 0.31 2.13
CA GLY A 24 12.99 0.88 1.92
C GLY A 24 14.09 -0.16 1.72
N PRO A 25 15.35 0.28 1.63
CA PRO A 25 16.50 -0.61 1.52
C PRO A 25 16.60 -1.62 2.68
N MET A 26 16.09 -1.25 3.87
CA MET A 26 16.14 -2.11 5.06
C MET A 26 15.21 -3.32 4.92
N GLU A 27 13.95 -3.08 4.55
CA GLU A 27 12.95 -4.14 4.38
C GLU A 27 13.31 -5.04 3.19
N MET A 28 13.82 -4.44 2.11
CA MET A 28 14.26 -5.16 0.91
C MET A 28 15.51 -6.04 1.14
N ALA A 29 16.28 -5.80 2.21
CA ALA A 29 17.44 -6.61 2.57
C ALA A 29 17.07 -7.91 3.30
N ILE A 30 15.84 -8.01 3.83
CA ILE A 30 15.33 -9.20 4.52
C ILE A 30 14.60 -10.08 3.51
N PRO A 31 15.10 -11.29 3.17
CA PRO A 31 14.54 -12.11 2.08
C PRO A 31 13.05 -12.43 2.21
N GLU A 32 12.59 -12.75 3.43
CA GLU A 32 11.20 -13.09 3.72
C GLU A 32 10.29 -11.86 3.52
N LEU A 33 10.74 -10.69 3.95
CA LEU A 33 10.00 -9.44 3.83
C LEU A 33 9.94 -8.97 2.38
N LYS A 34 11.07 -9.06 1.68
CA LYS A 34 11.13 -8.84 0.24
C LYS A 34 10.16 -9.73 -0.52
N ALA A 35 10.06 -11.02 -0.17
CA ALA A 35 9.14 -11.95 -0.83
C ALA A 35 7.67 -11.53 -0.65
N VAL A 36 7.30 -11.03 0.53
CA VAL A 36 5.95 -10.49 0.80
C VAL A 36 5.72 -9.19 0.01
N ILE A 37 6.67 -8.26 0.00
CA ILE A 37 6.57 -7.00 -0.76
C ILE A 37 6.42 -7.27 -2.26
N ASP A 38 7.27 -8.15 -2.82
CA ASP A 38 7.19 -8.56 -4.22
C ASP A 38 5.83 -9.19 -4.56
N ARG A 39 5.23 -9.94 -3.62
CA ARG A 39 3.89 -10.52 -3.80
C ARG A 39 2.81 -9.43 -3.82
N VAL A 40 2.85 -8.49 -2.88
CA VAL A 40 1.90 -7.37 -2.82
C VAL A 40 1.98 -6.52 -4.08
N LEU A 41 3.18 -6.24 -4.58
CA LEU A 41 3.38 -5.45 -5.81
C LEU A 41 2.89 -6.14 -7.10
N ARG A 42 2.74 -7.48 -7.10
CA ARG A 42 2.19 -8.24 -8.24
C ARG A 42 0.71 -8.56 -8.09
N ASP A 43 0.11 -8.19 -6.96
CA ASP A 43 -1.30 -8.46 -6.70
C ASP A 43 -2.18 -7.52 -7.53
N GLU A 44 -3.31 -8.02 -8.01
CA GLU A 44 -4.24 -7.20 -8.80
C GLU A 44 -5.08 -6.26 -7.92
N ARG A 45 -5.13 -6.51 -6.62
CA ARG A 45 -5.86 -5.66 -5.68
C ARG A 45 -5.17 -4.31 -5.50
N PRO A 46 -5.93 -3.23 -5.25
CA PRO A 46 -5.35 -1.93 -4.96
C PRO A 46 -4.38 -2.00 -3.78
N SER A 47 -3.20 -1.41 -3.95
CA SER A 47 -2.18 -1.34 -2.91
C SER A 47 -1.77 0.10 -2.61
N LEU A 48 -1.55 0.43 -1.34
CA LEU A 48 -0.98 1.69 -0.88
C LEU A 48 0.35 1.41 -0.16
N LEU A 49 1.42 2.03 -0.65
CA LEU A 49 2.75 1.85 -0.08
C LEU A 49 3.39 3.22 0.20
N THR A 50 4.04 3.36 1.35
CA THR A 50 5.05 4.40 1.56
C THR A 50 6.40 3.83 1.15
N VAL A 51 7.10 4.49 0.22
CA VAL A 51 8.33 3.95 -0.38
C VAL A 51 9.47 4.94 -0.22
N HIS A 52 10.66 4.42 0.08
CA HIS A 52 11.87 5.23 0.07
C HIS A 52 12.16 5.73 -1.35
N ARG A 53 12.56 7.00 -1.47
CA ARG A 53 12.82 7.71 -2.74
C ARG A 53 13.78 7.02 -3.73
N SER A 54 14.59 6.08 -3.26
CA SER A 54 15.53 5.32 -4.09
C SER A 54 14.86 4.17 -4.86
N LEU A 55 13.66 3.77 -4.45
CA LEU A 55 12.92 2.69 -5.09
C LEU A 55 12.05 3.25 -6.22
N LYS A 56 12.02 2.52 -7.33
CA LYS A 56 11.10 2.79 -8.43
C LYS A 56 9.98 1.78 -8.35
N VAL A 57 8.76 2.28 -8.21
CA VAL A 57 7.54 1.50 -8.22
C VAL A 57 6.64 1.96 -9.35
N GLU A 58 5.83 1.05 -9.87
CA GLU A 58 4.81 1.37 -10.87
C GLU A 58 3.54 1.91 -10.20
N GLY A 59 2.75 2.68 -10.94
CA GLY A 59 1.49 3.25 -10.46
C GLY A 59 1.56 4.75 -10.15
N ARG A 60 0.60 5.23 -9.36
CA ARG A 60 0.47 6.66 -9.02
C ARG A 60 1.33 6.98 -7.81
N VAL A 61 2.40 7.74 -8.03
CA VAL A 61 3.36 8.14 -6.99
C VAL A 61 3.05 9.55 -6.50
N PHE A 62 3.00 9.72 -5.18
CA PHE A 62 2.86 11.02 -4.53
C PHE A 62 4.16 11.33 -3.78
N GLU A 63 4.89 12.35 -4.22
CA GLU A 63 6.04 12.85 -3.46
C GLU A 63 5.54 13.71 -2.29
N VAL A 64 5.81 13.28 -1.06
CA VAL A 64 5.41 14.01 0.14
C VAL A 64 6.34 15.19 0.37
N THR A 65 5.77 16.39 0.47
CA THR A 65 6.47 17.64 0.80
C THR A 65 5.85 18.30 2.02
N THR A 66 6.55 19.28 2.59
CA THR A 66 6.03 20.09 3.70
C THR A 66 4.74 20.82 3.36
N GLU A 67 4.55 21.18 2.09
CA GLU A 67 3.42 21.95 1.58
C GLU A 67 2.20 21.06 1.30
N ASN A 68 2.40 19.82 0.85
CA ASN A 68 1.31 18.95 0.41
C ASN A 68 0.87 17.90 1.45
N ARG A 69 1.66 17.64 2.50
CA ARG A 69 1.41 16.55 3.46
C ARG A 69 0.01 16.57 4.08
N ASN A 70 -0.58 17.75 4.30
CA ASN A 70 -1.90 17.88 4.91
C ASN A 70 -3.06 17.63 3.92
N ARG A 71 -2.82 17.77 2.61
CA ARG A 71 -3.83 17.50 1.57
C ARG A 71 -3.72 16.10 0.96
N LEU A 72 -2.52 15.51 0.97
CA LEU A 72 -2.26 14.21 0.37
C LEU A 72 -3.15 13.09 0.91
N LEU A 73 -3.53 13.15 2.20
CA LEU A 73 -4.49 12.21 2.78
C LEU A 73 -5.77 12.10 1.94
N TRP A 74 -6.38 13.24 1.62
CA TRP A 74 -7.63 13.28 0.87
C TRP A 74 -7.46 12.88 -0.59
N GLU A 75 -6.33 13.25 -1.21
CA GLU A 75 -6.01 12.86 -2.57
C GLU A 75 -5.84 11.34 -2.68
N ILE A 76 -5.05 10.73 -1.79
CA ILE A 76 -4.81 9.28 -1.74
C ILE A 76 -6.09 8.52 -1.44
N LEU A 77 -6.89 8.96 -0.46
CA LEU A 77 -8.17 8.33 -0.13
C LEU A 77 -9.14 8.34 -1.32
N ASN A 78 -9.20 9.43 -2.08
CA ASN A 78 -10.04 9.50 -3.27
C ASN A 78 -9.58 8.54 -4.37
N GLU A 79 -8.28 8.38 -4.58
CA GLU A 79 -7.74 7.41 -5.54
C GLU A 79 -8.00 5.98 -5.10
N LEU A 80 -7.82 5.67 -3.82
CA LEU A 80 -8.10 4.35 -3.29
C LEU A 80 -9.58 3.98 -3.41
N ARG A 81 -10.49 4.93 -3.12
CA ARG A 81 -11.94 4.73 -3.30
C ARG A 81 -12.31 4.42 -4.76
N LYS A 82 -11.72 5.15 -5.71
CA LYS A 82 -11.91 4.88 -7.15
C LYS A 82 -11.43 3.47 -7.51
N ALA A 83 -10.25 3.08 -7.04
CA ALA A 83 -9.67 1.77 -7.30
C ALA A 83 -10.52 0.62 -6.72
N LEU A 84 -11.13 0.82 -5.55
CA LEU A 84 -12.06 -0.12 -4.93
C LEU A 84 -13.46 -0.15 -5.59
N GLY A 85 -13.69 0.60 -6.67
CA GLY A 85 -15.00 0.65 -7.31
C GLY A 85 -16.09 1.34 -6.46
N THR A 86 -15.72 2.02 -5.37
CA THR A 86 -16.65 2.77 -4.51
C THR A 86 -17.02 4.13 -5.14
N ALA A 87 -17.48 4.09 -6.39
CA ALA A 87 -18.16 5.20 -7.02
C ALA A 87 -19.64 5.19 -6.63
N ARG A 88 -19.94 5.58 -5.38
CA ARG A 88 -21.20 6.17 -4.87
C ARG A 88 -21.38 5.86 -3.37
N GLY A 89 -21.45 6.92 -2.57
CA GLY A 89 -21.82 6.86 -1.16
C GLY A 89 -21.51 8.22 -0.52
N SER A 90 -22.55 9.04 -0.35
CA SER A 90 -22.49 10.37 0.24
C SER A 90 -21.63 10.43 1.50
N ALA A 91 -20.72 11.40 1.56
CA ALA A 91 -20.37 12.08 2.79
C ALA A 91 -20.71 13.55 2.50
N VAL A 92 -21.87 14.07 2.92
CA VAL A 92 -22.10 14.57 4.29
C VAL A 92 -20.77 14.93 4.96
N LEU A 93 -20.37 16.18 4.73
CA LEU A 93 -19.61 16.96 5.70
C LEU A 93 -20.61 17.66 6.61
#